data_AF-A0AAE4CCL6-F1
#
_entry.id   AF-A0AAE4CCL6-F1
#
_cell.length_a   1.000
_cell.length_b   1.000
_cell.length_c   1.000
_cell.angle_alpha   90.00
_cell.angle_beta   90.00
_cell.angle_gamma   90.00
#
_symmetry.space_group_name_H-M   'P 1'
#
loop_
_entity.id
_entity.type
_entity.pdbx_description
1 polymer ?
#
loop_
_entity_poly.entity_id
_entity_poly.type
_entity_poly.pdbx_seq_one_letter_code
_entity_poly.pdbx_strand_id
1 'polypeptide(L)'
;MSHDYESGVSHVAVTLTGPGGRTVTGSARAQWFEKDNGDCGGSSGGDLYAPFCGVQVVLPQHAATGVWKLSGVTLTDNVGNTTIVTGLSGSPVSVTSNDVVSVRSFSATPNPVNNWLGSARTTVTLAVDGARGGVATVRGEFDYSRCQSFTATPTVNADGTVSVPVTMFQRSKDCTFSSLIVTDGAGNVAVYGATHGAPRTGLTIARMPNTTPPTLTGFTWSRQSFTRAESQNWWTSTFQLSATLSAPVAPVRGYDLSVILPDGSSHPISTGGIGGTHGGTLQFDGYPPSHLEPGTYPIGLRIHDESGLSSSYNLPWNERNTQITDGSMSITITP
;
A
#
# COMPACT_ATOMS: atom_id res chain seq x y z
N MET A 1 -44.17 43.26 -12.40
CA MET A 1 -42.90 43.88 -11.99
C MET A 1 -41.86 43.44 -12.99
N SER A 2 -41.40 44.36 -13.83
CA SER A 2 -40.29 44.14 -14.77
C SER A 2 -39.02 43.95 -13.95
N HIS A 3 -38.48 42.72 -13.96
CA HIS A 3 -37.12 42.47 -13.48
C HIS A 3 -36.18 43.12 -14.49
N ASP A 4 -35.45 44.14 -14.07
CA ASP A 4 -34.53 44.84 -14.95
C ASP A 4 -33.30 43.97 -15.17
N TYR A 5 -33.04 43.60 -16.43
CA TYR A 5 -31.86 42.85 -16.89
C TYR A 5 -30.55 43.57 -16.49
N GLU A 6 -30.63 44.87 -16.24
CA GLU A 6 -29.51 45.72 -15.83
C GLU A 6 -29.20 45.62 -14.32
N SER A 7 -30.13 45.09 -13.52
CA SER A 7 -30.02 45.04 -12.05
C SER A 7 -29.71 43.62 -11.53
N GLY A 8 -28.48 43.43 -11.05
CA GLY A 8 -28.03 42.16 -10.47
C GLY A 8 -26.52 42.02 -10.48
N VAL A 9 -25.94 41.33 -9.49
CA VAL A 9 -24.51 41.02 -9.47
C VAL A 9 -24.20 40.06 -10.62
N SER A 10 -23.28 40.46 -11.49
CA SER A 10 -22.80 39.69 -12.65
C SER A 10 -21.45 39.03 -12.39
N HIS A 11 -20.58 39.68 -11.59
CA HIS A 11 -19.26 39.17 -11.23
C HIS A 11 -18.96 39.45 -9.76
N VAL A 12 -18.29 38.48 -9.14
CA VAL A 12 -17.76 38.60 -7.78
C VAL A 12 -16.28 38.30 -7.82
N ALA A 13 -15.46 39.18 -7.23
CA ALA A 13 -14.04 38.92 -7.03
C ALA A 13 -13.69 39.02 -5.54
N VAL A 14 -13.02 38.00 -5.03
CA VAL A 14 -12.58 37.91 -3.63
C VAL A 14 -11.08 38.13 -3.58
N THR A 15 -10.64 39.14 -2.82
CA THR A 15 -9.22 39.46 -2.62
C THR A 15 -8.77 39.08 -1.21
N LEU A 16 -7.71 38.28 -1.14
CA LEU A 16 -6.98 38.00 0.08
C LEU A 16 -5.72 38.87 0.12
N THR A 17 -5.43 39.48 1.28
CA THR A 17 -4.16 40.15 1.55
C THR A 17 -3.34 39.30 2.51
N GLY A 18 -2.10 39.05 2.14
CA GLY A 18 -1.11 38.29 2.90
C GLY A 18 0.08 39.11 3.35
N PRO A 19 1.13 38.42 3.84
CA PRO A 19 2.35 39.04 4.33
C PRO A 19 3.01 39.99 3.33
N GLY A 20 3.55 41.10 3.84
CA GLY A 20 4.18 42.14 3.01
C GLY A 20 3.21 42.90 2.10
N GLY A 21 1.90 42.85 2.37
CA GLY A 21 0.87 43.51 1.58
C GLY A 21 0.58 42.83 0.24
N ARG A 22 1.05 41.59 0.04
CA ARG A 22 0.78 40.82 -1.18
C ARG A 22 -0.69 40.46 -1.27
N THR A 23 -1.26 40.50 -2.46
CA THR A 23 -2.67 40.18 -2.69
C THR A 23 -2.82 39.02 -3.67
N VAL A 24 -3.89 38.24 -3.49
CA VAL A 24 -4.36 37.27 -4.48
C VAL A 24 -5.86 37.46 -4.64
N THR A 25 -6.34 37.40 -5.88
CA THR A 25 -7.75 37.59 -6.20
C THR A 25 -8.27 36.37 -6.96
N GLY A 26 -9.36 35.79 -6.46
CA GLY A 26 -10.18 34.83 -7.21
C GLY A 26 -11.46 35.52 -7.69
N SER A 27 -12.05 35.03 -8.78
CA SER A 27 -13.27 35.61 -9.34
C SER A 27 -14.24 34.53 -9.79
N ALA A 28 -15.54 34.79 -9.63
CA ALA A 28 -16.63 33.98 -10.15
C ALA A 28 -17.62 34.86 -10.92
N ARG A 29 -18.41 34.24 -11.80
CA ARG A 29 -19.53 34.89 -12.48
C ARG A 29 -20.83 34.46 -11.82
N ALA A 30 -21.80 35.35 -11.80
CA ALA A 30 -23.15 34.98 -11.43
C ALA A 30 -23.83 34.31 -12.62
N GLN A 31 -24.28 33.08 -12.41
CA GLN A 31 -25.01 32.31 -13.42
C GLN A 31 -26.37 31.95 -12.86
N TRP A 32 -27.42 32.32 -13.60
CA TRP A 32 -28.77 31.91 -13.29
C TRP A 32 -28.96 30.48 -13.79
N PHE A 33 -29.10 29.55 -12.85
CA PHE A 33 -29.36 28.12 -13.04
C PHE A 33 -28.15 27.27 -13.51
N GLU A 34 -27.83 26.29 -12.66
CA GLU A 34 -27.11 25.05 -12.92
C GLU A 34 -25.70 25.14 -13.54
N LYS A 35 -24.69 25.22 -12.68
CA LYS A 35 -23.46 24.39 -12.76
C LYS A 35 -22.70 24.40 -11.44
N ASP A 36 -22.41 23.21 -10.92
CA ASP A 36 -21.74 22.92 -9.63
C ASP A 36 -20.26 23.33 -9.52
N ASN A 37 -19.79 24.34 -10.27
CA ASN A 37 -18.36 24.65 -10.42
C ASN A 37 -17.96 26.04 -9.90
N GLY A 38 -18.44 26.44 -8.72
CA GLY A 38 -17.98 27.68 -8.08
C GLY A 38 -18.51 28.96 -8.73
N ASP A 39 -19.74 28.91 -9.25
CA ASP A 39 -20.47 30.08 -9.71
C ASP A 39 -21.51 30.52 -8.66
N CYS A 40 -21.92 31.80 -8.72
CA CYS A 40 -22.99 32.30 -7.85
C CYS A 40 -24.35 31.80 -8.33
N GLY A 41 -25.17 31.24 -7.41
CA GLY A 41 -26.57 30.88 -7.69
C GLY A 41 -26.94 29.39 -7.54
N GLY A 42 -26.07 28.55 -6.98
CA GLY A 42 -26.25 27.08 -6.94
C GLY A 42 -27.30 26.51 -5.96
N SER A 43 -27.96 27.33 -5.14
CA SER A 43 -29.00 26.83 -4.23
C SER A 43 -30.34 26.66 -4.96
N SER A 44 -30.72 25.42 -5.24
CA SER A 44 -32.06 25.05 -5.73
C SER A 44 -33.12 25.44 -4.68
N GLY A 45 -33.63 26.67 -4.78
CA GLY A 45 -34.62 27.20 -3.85
C GLY A 45 -35.27 28.51 -4.28
N GLY A 46 -34.80 29.15 -5.36
CA GLY A 46 -35.50 30.29 -5.96
C GLY A 46 -35.60 31.54 -5.08
N ASP A 47 -34.82 31.65 -4.00
CA ASP A 47 -34.80 32.86 -3.19
C ASP A 47 -33.89 33.92 -3.84
N LEU A 48 -34.52 34.81 -4.61
CA LEU A 48 -33.92 36.01 -5.21
C LEU A 48 -33.28 36.95 -4.17
N TYR A 49 -33.56 36.78 -2.87
CA TYR A 49 -33.02 37.59 -1.79
C TYR A 49 -31.79 36.98 -1.09
N ALA A 50 -31.38 35.75 -1.44
CA ALA A 50 -30.25 35.08 -0.79
C ALA A 50 -29.36 34.28 -1.78
N PRO A 51 -28.74 34.93 -2.79
CA PRO A 51 -27.79 34.25 -3.66
C PRO A 51 -26.55 33.79 -2.89
N PHE A 52 -26.26 32.49 -2.94
CA PHE A 52 -24.99 31.95 -2.44
C PHE A 52 -23.93 31.95 -3.55
N CYS A 53 -22.77 32.53 -3.27
CA CYS A 53 -21.61 32.60 -4.15
C CYS A 53 -20.43 31.81 -3.56
N GLY A 54 -19.96 30.79 -4.27
CA GLY A 54 -18.63 30.23 -4.03
C GLY A 54 -17.62 30.94 -4.91
N VAL A 55 -16.54 31.48 -4.35
CA VAL A 55 -15.40 31.98 -5.15
C VAL A 55 -14.16 31.22 -4.73
N GLN A 56 -13.55 30.49 -5.67
CA GLN A 56 -12.29 29.82 -5.43
C GLN A 56 -11.14 30.81 -5.59
N VAL A 57 -10.34 30.98 -4.52
CA VAL A 57 -9.10 31.76 -4.56
C VAL A 57 -7.93 30.78 -4.51
N VAL A 58 -7.16 30.69 -5.60
CA VAL A 58 -5.99 29.81 -5.67
C VAL A 58 -4.74 30.60 -5.31
N LEU A 59 -4.10 30.24 -4.20
CA LEU A 59 -2.82 30.81 -3.81
C LEU A 59 -1.71 30.30 -4.75
N PRO A 60 -0.85 31.18 -5.31
CA PRO A 60 0.21 30.75 -6.20
C PRO A 60 1.25 29.90 -5.46
N GLN A 61 1.97 29.06 -6.22
CA GLN A 61 3.15 28.37 -5.71
C GLN A 61 4.14 29.40 -5.16
N HIS A 62 4.66 29.18 -3.95
CA HIS A 62 5.53 30.11 -3.22
C HIS A 62 4.83 31.40 -2.73
N ALA A 63 3.51 31.39 -2.54
CA ALA A 63 2.82 32.42 -1.78
C ALA A 63 3.52 32.67 -0.44
N ALA A 64 3.56 33.94 0.00
CA ALA A 64 4.24 34.31 1.24
C ALA A 64 3.69 33.52 2.43
N THR A 65 4.59 32.94 3.22
CA THR A 65 4.23 32.26 4.47
C THR A 65 3.71 33.26 5.48
N GLY A 66 2.57 32.94 6.08
CA GLY A 66 1.89 33.75 7.09
C GLY A 66 0.38 33.77 6.90
N VAL A 67 -0.28 34.68 7.60
CA VAL A 67 -1.73 34.77 7.61
C VAL A 67 -2.22 35.61 6.43
N TRP A 68 -3.09 35.02 5.63
CA TRP A 68 -3.85 35.68 4.56
C TRP A 68 -5.26 35.96 5.04
N LYS A 69 -5.71 37.20 4.89
CA LYS A 69 -7.02 37.66 5.36
C LYS A 69 -7.85 38.14 4.18
N LEU A 70 -9.15 37.90 4.25
CA LEU A 70 -10.10 38.55 3.35
C LEU A 70 -9.98 40.07 3.52
N SER A 71 -9.56 40.75 2.46
CA SER A 71 -9.36 42.21 2.48
C SER A 71 -10.39 42.95 1.66
N GLY A 72 -11.02 42.29 0.68
CA GLY A 72 -12.12 42.91 -0.05
C GLY A 72 -12.87 41.94 -0.94
N VAL A 73 -14.13 42.28 -1.20
CA VAL A 73 -14.98 41.66 -2.21
C VAL A 73 -15.41 42.72 -3.19
N THR A 74 -15.10 42.53 -4.46
CA THR A 74 -15.57 43.38 -5.55
C THR A 74 -16.81 42.76 -6.15
N LEU A 75 -17.91 43.52 -6.18
CA LEU A 75 -19.16 43.13 -6.83
C LEU A 75 -19.33 43.99 -8.07
N THR A 76 -19.57 43.35 -9.21
CA THR A 76 -19.87 44.03 -10.48
C THR A 76 -21.29 43.70 -10.88
N ASP A 77 -22.09 44.68 -11.30
CA ASP A 77 -23.45 44.45 -11.80
C ASP A 77 -23.46 44.11 -13.31
N ASN A 78 -24.64 43.84 -13.87
CA ASN A 78 -24.80 43.46 -15.28
C ASN A 78 -24.45 44.58 -16.28
N VAL A 79 -24.47 45.85 -15.85
CA VAL A 79 -24.10 47.01 -16.68
C VAL A 79 -22.67 47.48 -16.45
N GLY A 80 -21.92 46.81 -15.57
CA GLY A 80 -20.49 47.01 -15.34
C GLY A 80 -20.16 47.97 -14.18
N ASN A 81 -21.14 48.41 -13.38
CA ASN A 81 -20.84 49.18 -12.18
C ASN A 81 -20.19 48.27 -11.13
N THR A 82 -19.14 48.78 -10.48
CA THR A 82 -18.38 48.03 -9.47
C THR A 82 -18.49 48.67 -8.09
N THR A 83 -18.66 47.87 -7.05
CA THR A 83 -18.44 48.29 -5.66
C THR A 83 -17.45 47.37 -4.96
N ILE A 84 -16.64 47.92 -4.05
CA ILE A 84 -15.68 47.16 -3.24
C ILE A 84 -16.14 47.20 -1.80
N VAL A 85 -16.44 46.02 -1.27
CA VAL A 85 -16.78 45.84 0.14
C VAL A 85 -15.51 45.45 0.89
N THR A 86 -15.18 46.21 1.93
CA THR A 86 -14.02 45.97 2.81
C THR A 86 -14.48 45.80 4.25
N GLY A 87 -13.57 45.52 5.19
CA GLY A 87 -13.92 45.33 6.60
C GLY A 87 -14.72 44.04 6.87
N LEU A 88 -14.59 43.06 5.99
CA LEU A 88 -15.33 41.80 6.06
C LEU A 88 -14.76 40.88 7.13
N SER A 89 -15.66 40.23 7.88
CA SER A 89 -15.30 39.17 8.82
C SER A 89 -15.10 37.85 8.05
N GLY A 90 -13.85 37.51 7.73
CA GLY A 90 -13.49 36.21 7.17
C GLY A 90 -12.51 35.47 8.08
N SER A 91 -12.62 34.15 8.15
CA SER A 91 -11.62 33.33 8.83
C SER A 91 -10.26 33.47 8.11
N PRO A 92 -9.18 33.80 8.83
CA PRO A 92 -7.86 33.87 8.23
C PRO A 92 -7.43 32.51 7.68
N VAL A 93 -6.67 32.53 6.58
CA VAL A 93 -6.00 31.35 6.01
C VAL A 93 -4.52 31.41 6.35
N SER A 94 -4.01 30.42 7.07
CA SER A 94 -2.58 30.29 7.33
C SER A 94 -1.90 29.60 6.16
N VAL A 95 -1.00 30.31 5.49
CA VAL A 95 -0.14 29.76 4.42
C VAL A 95 1.21 29.45 5.02
N THR A 96 1.75 28.29 4.70
CA THR A 96 3.01 27.78 5.22
C THR A 96 3.87 27.26 4.06
N SER A 97 5.18 27.32 4.24
CA SER A 97 6.19 26.85 3.30
C SER A 97 7.14 25.92 4.02
N ASN A 98 7.76 25.01 3.27
CA ASN A 98 8.86 24.20 3.77
C ASN A 98 10.08 25.06 4.20
N ASP A 99 10.09 26.37 3.92
CA ASP A 99 11.12 27.29 4.43
C ASP A 99 11.00 27.59 5.94
N VAL A 100 9.81 27.43 6.53
CA VAL A 100 9.57 27.68 7.97
C VAL A 100 9.79 26.42 8.79
N VAL A 101 9.20 25.31 8.34
CA VAL A 101 9.42 23.98 8.90
C VAL A 101 9.74 23.04 7.74
N SER A 102 10.85 22.33 7.83
CA SER A 102 11.25 21.35 6.81
C SER A 102 11.62 20.03 7.44
N VAL A 103 11.60 19.00 6.60
CA VAL A 103 11.99 17.65 6.93
C VAL A 103 13.12 17.22 6.01
N ARG A 104 14.12 16.56 6.61
CA ARG A 104 15.23 15.91 5.91
C ARG A 104 15.49 14.52 6.50
N SER A 105 16.41 13.79 5.87
CA SER A 105 16.92 12.51 6.38
C SER A 105 15.83 11.44 6.61
N PHE A 106 14.93 11.26 5.63
CA PHE A 106 13.91 10.22 5.68
C PHE A 106 14.54 8.83 5.73
N SER A 107 14.26 8.08 6.78
CA SER A 107 14.73 6.70 6.94
C SER A 107 13.65 5.81 7.55
N ALA A 108 13.79 4.50 7.40
CA ALA A 108 12.90 3.52 8.01
C ALA A 108 13.71 2.37 8.61
N THR A 109 13.37 1.95 9.83
CA THR A 109 14.03 0.83 10.52
C THR A 109 12.99 -0.04 11.24
N PRO A 110 12.94 -1.36 10.95
CA PRO A 110 13.72 -2.07 9.93
C PRO A 110 13.31 -1.68 8.49
N ASN A 111 14.27 -1.66 7.57
CA ASN A 111 14.04 -1.62 6.13
C ASN A 111 15.16 -2.41 5.46
N PRO A 112 14.89 -3.62 4.93
CA PRO A 112 13.56 -4.12 4.54
C PRO A 112 12.71 -4.66 5.70
N VAL A 113 11.40 -4.74 5.47
CA VAL A 113 10.38 -5.24 6.41
C VAL A 113 9.97 -6.68 6.06
N ASN A 114 9.95 -7.59 7.02
CA ASN A 114 9.40 -8.93 6.80
C ASN A 114 7.88 -8.95 7.07
N ASN A 115 7.08 -8.87 6.00
CA ASN A 115 5.61 -8.90 6.02
C ASN A 115 5.02 -10.14 5.32
N TRP A 116 5.74 -11.26 5.27
CA TRP A 116 5.31 -12.43 4.50
C TRP A 116 4.11 -13.17 5.15
N LEU A 117 4.13 -13.38 6.47
CA LEU A 117 3.06 -14.06 7.21
C LEU A 117 1.93 -13.15 7.67
N GLY A 118 2.16 -11.86 7.73
CA GLY A 118 1.19 -10.90 8.22
C GLY A 118 1.66 -9.48 8.01
N SER A 119 0.82 -8.53 8.39
CA SER A 119 1.22 -7.12 8.44
C SER A 119 2.39 -6.95 9.42
N ALA A 120 3.35 -6.12 9.06
CA ALA A 120 4.55 -5.87 9.84
C ALA A 120 4.78 -4.38 10.02
N ARG A 121 5.53 -4.01 11.06
CA ARG A 121 5.79 -2.61 11.40
C ARG A 121 7.23 -2.22 11.07
N THR A 122 7.40 -0.98 10.67
CA THR A 122 8.67 -0.27 10.62
C THR A 122 8.53 1.08 11.30
N THR A 123 9.64 1.67 11.72
CA THR A 123 9.67 3.01 12.28
C THR A 123 10.28 3.96 11.27
N VAL A 124 9.50 4.92 10.81
CA VAL A 124 10.02 6.01 9.98
C VAL A 124 10.61 7.08 10.88
N THR A 125 11.84 7.48 10.58
CA THR A 125 12.57 8.51 11.34
C THR A 125 12.90 9.68 10.42
N LEU A 126 12.70 10.88 10.94
CA LEU A 126 12.73 12.15 10.23
C LEU A 126 13.57 13.16 11.05
N ALA A 127 14.36 14.00 10.40
CA ALA A 127 14.91 15.20 11.05
C ALA A 127 14.06 16.41 10.66
N VAL A 128 13.56 17.15 11.65
CA VAL A 128 12.70 18.32 11.41
C VAL A 128 13.43 19.58 11.82
N ASP A 129 13.62 20.51 10.88
CA ASP A 129 14.25 21.79 11.10
C ASP A 129 13.20 22.90 11.18
N GLY A 130 13.43 23.92 12.02
CA GLY A 130 12.58 25.12 12.12
C GLY A 130 11.27 24.96 12.92
N ALA A 131 11.00 23.76 13.44
CA ALA A 131 9.79 23.50 14.23
C ALA A 131 9.69 24.39 15.48
N ARG A 132 8.55 25.06 15.64
CA ARG A 132 8.22 25.87 16.81
C ARG A 132 7.23 25.15 17.71
N GLY A 133 7.52 25.07 19.00
CA GLY A 133 6.70 24.29 19.93
C GLY A 133 6.84 22.78 19.75
N GLY A 134 7.94 22.31 19.14
CA GLY A 134 8.16 20.91 18.81
C GLY A 134 7.31 20.43 17.62
N VAL A 135 7.37 19.13 17.33
CA VAL A 135 6.54 18.51 16.29
C VAL A 135 5.26 17.98 16.91
N ALA A 136 4.12 18.53 16.51
CA ALA A 136 2.81 18.17 17.06
C ALA A 136 2.26 16.89 16.42
N THR A 137 2.28 16.83 15.09
CA THR A 137 1.77 15.67 14.35
C THR A 137 2.59 15.37 13.09
N VAL A 138 2.59 14.10 12.72
CA VAL A 138 3.04 13.63 11.42
C VAL A 138 1.92 12.80 10.82
N ARG A 139 1.50 13.15 9.61
CA ARG A 139 0.52 12.42 8.82
C ARG A 139 1.19 11.85 7.58
N GLY A 140 0.97 10.57 7.32
CA GLY A 140 1.52 9.87 6.17
C GLY A 140 0.46 9.10 5.41
N GLU A 141 0.52 9.20 4.09
CA GLU A 141 -0.29 8.44 3.14
C GLU A 141 0.63 7.82 2.09
N PHE A 142 0.24 6.65 1.59
CA PHE A 142 1.06 5.83 0.70
C PHE A 142 0.44 5.69 -0.68
N ASP A 143 1.31 5.51 -1.68
CA ASP A 143 0.91 5.09 -3.00
C ASP A 143 0.38 3.66 -2.91
N TYR A 144 -0.89 3.47 -3.26
CA TYR A 144 -1.61 2.20 -3.15
C TYR A 144 -1.81 1.75 -1.68
N SER A 145 -2.92 1.06 -1.39
CA SER A 145 -3.27 0.57 -0.04
C SER A 145 -2.37 -0.58 0.45
N ARG A 146 -1.04 -0.44 0.30
CA ARG A 146 0.04 -1.39 0.65
C ARG A 146 0.60 -1.15 2.04
N CYS A 147 0.55 0.10 2.50
CA CYS A 147 0.82 0.51 3.86
C CYS A 147 -0.39 1.25 4.43
N GLN A 148 -0.53 1.18 5.75
CA GLN A 148 -1.60 1.87 6.46
C GLN A 148 -1.28 3.36 6.57
N SER A 149 -2.14 4.22 6.02
CA SER A 149 -2.09 5.66 6.26
C SER A 149 -2.26 5.95 7.75
N PHE A 150 -1.61 7.01 8.23
CA PHE A 150 -1.59 7.33 9.66
C PHE A 150 -1.58 8.83 9.91
N THR A 151 -2.04 9.19 11.10
CA THR A 151 -1.75 10.46 11.77
C THR A 151 -1.27 10.11 13.16
N ALA A 152 -0.08 10.57 13.53
CA ALA A 152 0.54 10.22 14.80
C ALA A 152 1.18 11.45 15.46
N THR A 153 1.16 11.49 16.79
CA THR A 153 2.08 12.30 17.56
C THR A 153 3.43 11.58 17.57
N PRO A 154 4.50 12.20 17.04
CA PRO A 154 5.78 11.51 16.92
C PRO A 154 6.47 11.38 18.28
N THR A 155 7.34 10.37 18.39
CA THR A 155 8.29 10.28 19.50
C THR A 155 9.53 11.10 19.14
N VAL A 156 10.00 11.96 20.05
CA VAL A 156 11.27 12.68 19.89
C VAL A 156 12.41 11.81 20.43
N ASN A 157 13.39 11.54 19.58
CA ASN A 157 14.55 10.73 19.93
C ASN A 157 15.64 11.57 20.61
N ALA A 158 16.59 10.89 21.27
CA ALA A 158 17.70 11.55 21.97
C ALA A 158 18.61 12.38 21.04
N ASP A 159 18.67 12.04 19.76
CA ASP A 159 19.43 12.77 18.73
C ASP A 159 18.65 13.95 18.10
N GLY A 160 17.44 14.23 18.59
CA GLY A 160 16.56 15.29 18.10
C GLY A 160 15.77 14.93 16.85
N THR A 161 15.91 13.71 16.31
CA THR A 161 15.03 13.22 15.25
C THR A 161 13.64 12.86 15.82
N VAL A 162 12.67 12.72 14.93
CA VAL A 162 11.31 12.31 15.29
C VAL A 162 10.94 11.00 14.59
N SER A 163 10.26 10.12 15.32
CA SER A 163 9.91 8.78 14.84
C SER A 163 8.40 8.52 14.87
N VAL A 164 7.90 7.85 13.84
CA VAL A 164 6.51 7.38 13.73
C VAL A 164 6.43 5.93 13.26
N PRO A 165 5.52 5.13 13.82
CA PRO A 165 5.31 3.76 13.36
C PRO A 165 4.54 3.75 12.04
N VAL A 166 4.94 2.85 11.13
CA VAL A 166 4.25 2.56 9.88
C VAL A 166 3.96 1.06 9.82
N THR A 167 2.73 0.71 9.46
CA THR A 167 2.33 -0.68 9.22
C THR A 167 2.33 -0.96 7.72
N MET A 168 3.12 -1.93 7.29
CA MET A 168 3.10 -2.50 5.94
C MET A 168 2.21 -3.73 5.93
N PHE A 169 1.22 -3.78 5.04
CA PHE A 169 0.29 -4.92 4.96
C PHE A 169 0.99 -6.17 4.43
N GLN A 170 0.43 -7.32 4.79
CA GLN A 170 0.93 -8.63 4.36
C GLN A 170 1.18 -8.70 2.84
N ARG A 171 2.32 -9.29 2.45
CA ARG A 171 2.72 -9.54 1.04
C ARG A 171 2.89 -8.29 0.15
N SER A 172 2.69 -7.08 0.66
CA SER A 172 3.04 -5.86 -0.08
C SER A 172 4.53 -5.86 -0.43
N LYS A 173 4.90 -5.48 -1.65
CA LYS A 173 6.31 -5.49 -2.11
C LYS A 173 7.09 -4.28 -1.61
N ASP A 174 6.43 -3.14 -1.61
CA ASP A 174 6.99 -1.84 -1.28
C ASP A 174 5.86 -0.87 -0.91
N CYS A 175 6.23 0.22 -0.25
CA CYS A 175 5.40 1.40 -0.03
C CYS A 175 6.23 2.66 -0.26
N THR A 176 5.66 3.60 -0.99
CA THR A 176 6.19 4.96 -1.17
C THR A 176 5.18 5.97 -0.63
N PHE A 177 5.65 7.07 -0.06
CA PHE A 177 4.76 8.12 0.43
C PHE A 177 4.19 8.91 -0.75
N SER A 178 2.85 8.91 -0.86
CA SER A 178 2.11 9.79 -1.78
C SER A 178 1.96 11.20 -1.20
N SER A 179 1.84 11.27 0.13
CA SER A 179 1.71 12.49 0.92
C SER A 179 2.34 12.27 2.30
N LEU A 180 3.20 13.19 2.73
CA LEU A 180 3.73 13.25 4.10
C LEU A 180 3.65 14.70 4.57
N ILE A 181 2.97 14.91 5.69
CA ILE A 181 2.68 16.21 6.26
C ILE A 181 3.19 16.24 7.69
N VAL A 182 4.01 17.22 8.03
CA VAL A 182 4.50 17.46 9.39
C VAL A 182 3.96 18.79 9.89
N THR A 183 3.32 18.79 11.05
CA THR A 183 2.78 19.99 11.69
C THR A 183 3.53 20.25 13.00
N ASP A 184 4.05 21.46 13.16
CA ASP A 184 4.70 21.89 14.41
C ASP A 184 3.68 22.36 15.46
N GLY A 185 4.14 22.61 16.69
CA GLY A 185 3.31 23.09 17.80
C GLY A 185 2.73 24.50 17.61
N ALA A 186 3.24 25.27 16.66
CA ALA A 186 2.71 26.59 16.29
C ALA A 186 1.73 26.53 15.11
N GLY A 187 1.50 25.34 14.52
CA GLY A 187 0.61 25.13 13.39
C GLY A 187 1.24 25.36 12.01
N ASN A 188 2.57 25.51 11.92
CA ASN A 188 3.27 25.51 10.63
C ASN A 188 3.30 24.10 10.05
N VAL A 189 3.26 23.98 8.73
CA VAL A 189 3.14 22.69 8.04
C VAL A 189 4.19 22.54 6.96
N ALA A 190 4.95 21.45 7.03
CA ALA A 190 5.80 20.97 5.95
C ALA A 190 5.07 19.89 5.16
N VAL A 191 5.10 19.97 3.82
CA VAL A 191 4.41 19.02 2.93
C VAL A 191 5.39 18.40 1.94
N TYR A 192 5.28 17.08 1.77
CA TYR A 192 6.06 16.27 0.84
C TYR A 192 5.13 15.28 0.11
N GLY A 193 5.54 14.84 -1.08
CA GLY A 193 4.84 13.82 -1.86
C GLY A 193 4.10 14.35 -3.09
N ALA A 194 3.88 13.45 -4.05
CA ALA A 194 3.39 13.78 -5.37
C ALA A 194 1.93 14.25 -5.39
N THR A 195 1.10 13.81 -4.43
CA THR A 195 -0.32 14.22 -4.34
C THR A 195 -0.49 15.74 -4.17
N HIS A 196 0.54 16.42 -3.63
CA HIS A 196 0.54 17.86 -3.41
C HIS A 196 1.43 18.63 -4.40
N GLY A 197 1.98 17.97 -5.41
CA GLY A 197 3.02 18.56 -6.26
C GLY A 197 4.29 18.98 -5.50
N ALA A 198 4.51 18.41 -4.31
CA ALA A 198 5.60 18.75 -3.42
C ALA A 198 6.84 17.86 -3.64
N PRO A 199 8.02 18.22 -3.11
CA PRO A 199 9.21 17.37 -3.18
C PRO A 199 8.93 15.97 -2.63
N ARG A 200 9.52 14.95 -3.28
CA ARG A 200 9.39 13.55 -2.82
C ARG A 200 10.28 13.33 -1.60
N THR A 201 9.85 12.42 -0.71
CA THR A 201 10.66 11.99 0.45
C THR A 201 11.87 11.16 0.05
N GLY A 202 11.82 10.49 -1.11
CA GLY A 202 12.85 9.55 -1.56
C GLY A 202 12.88 8.23 -0.78
N LEU A 203 12.03 8.06 0.23
CA LEU A 203 11.97 6.88 1.07
C LEU A 203 11.02 5.84 0.48
N THR A 204 11.57 4.65 0.20
CA THR A 204 10.81 3.45 -0.13
C THR A 204 10.96 2.43 1.00
N ILE A 205 9.85 2.04 1.61
CA ILE A 205 9.81 0.94 2.57
C ILE A 205 9.63 -0.35 1.77
N ALA A 206 10.64 -1.21 1.75
CA ALA A 206 10.64 -2.42 0.93
C ALA A 206 10.37 -3.67 1.78
N ARG A 207 9.75 -4.68 1.17
CA ARG A 207 9.66 -6.01 1.75
C ARG A 207 11.02 -6.72 1.71
N MET A 208 11.27 -7.55 2.72
CA MET A 208 12.43 -8.44 2.76
C MET A 208 12.46 -9.34 1.51
N PRO A 209 13.48 -9.21 0.64
CA PRO A 209 13.58 -10.03 -0.55
C PRO A 209 13.79 -11.48 -0.14
N ASN A 210 13.14 -12.40 -0.85
CA ASN A 210 13.45 -13.80 -0.71
C ASN A 210 14.33 -14.25 -1.88
N THR A 211 15.49 -14.80 -1.55
CA THR A 211 16.44 -15.38 -2.50
C THR A 211 16.70 -16.86 -2.24
N THR A 212 16.15 -17.41 -1.16
CA THR A 212 16.39 -18.79 -0.73
C THR A 212 15.11 -19.61 -0.90
N PRO A 213 15.08 -20.60 -1.81
CA PRO A 213 13.91 -21.46 -1.97
C PRO A 213 13.67 -22.29 -0.70
N PRO A 214 12.44 -22.76 -0.47
CA PRO A 214 12.15 -23.66 0.64
C PRO A 214 12.84 -25.01 0.43
N THR A 215 13.32 -25.64 1.50
CA THR A 215 14.07 -26.91 1.45
C THR A 215 13.44 -27.98 2.31
N LEU A 216 13.64 -29.24 1.95
CA LEU A 216 13.30 -30.40 2.76
C LEU A 216 14.48 -30.74 3.66
N THR A 217 14.17 -31.08 4.91
CA THR A 217 15.14 -31.48 5.94
C THR A 217 14.91 -32.90 6.44
N GLY A 218 13.74 -33.47 6.15
CA GLY A 218 13.41 -34.86 6.45
C GLY A 218 12.00 -35.19 5.97
N PHE A 219 11.67 -36.48 6.00
CA PHE A 219 10.31 -36.95 5.76
C PHE A 219 10.07 -38.31 6.40
N THR A 220 8.80 -38.61 6.63
CA THR A 220 8.31 -39.88 7.15
C THR A 220 7.05 -40.30 6.38
N TRP A 221 6.80 -41.59 6.36
CA TRP A 221 5.67 -42.17 5.66
C TRP A 221 4.79 -42.95 6.63
N SER A 222 3.47 -42.85 6.47
CA SER A 222 2.56 -43.78 7.13
C SER A 222 2.59 -45.16 6.46
N ARG A 223 2.81 -45.19 5.14
CA ARG A 223 2.82 -46.40 4.32
C ARG A 223 3.56 -46.16 3.00
N GLN A 224 4.43 -47.10 2.60
CA GLN A 224 5.21 -47.03 1.36
C GLN A 224 5.03 -48.23 0.44
N SER A 225 4.29 -49.26 0.88
CA SER A 225 4.13 -50.51 0.14
C SER A 225 2.67 -50.84 -0.09
N PHE A 226 2.34 -51.15 -1.33
CA PHE A 226 1.00 -51.50 -1.80
C PHE A 226 1.07 -52.75 -2.66
N THR A 227 0.01 -53.55 -2.65
CA THR A 227 -0.16 -54.66 -3.58
C THR A 227 -0.59 -54.16 -4.95
N ARG A 228 -0.38 -54.97 -5.99
CA ARG A 228 -0.89 -54.68 -7.34
C ARG A 228 -2.41 -54.49 -7.35
N ALA A 229 -3.13 -55.26 -6.52
CA ALA A 229 -4.59 -55.13 -6.38
C ALA A 229 -5.01 -53.78 -5.79
N GLU A 230 -4.25 -53.23 -4.83
CA GLU A 230 -4.49 -51.90 -4.27
C GLU A 230 -4.17 -50.79 -5.27
N SER A 231 -3.12 -50.93 -6.10
CA SER A 231 -2.85 -49.98 -7.19
C SER A 231 -3.93 -50.01 -8.29
N GLN A 232 -4.53 -51.17 -8.56
CA GLN A 232 -5.67 -51.27 -9.50
C GLN A 232 -6.94 -50.63 -8.93
N ASN A 233 -7.17 -50.74 -7.62
CA ASN A 233 -8.28 -50.11 -6.90
C ASN A 233 -7.79 -48.92 -6.06
N TRP A 234 -7.01 -48.04 -6.68
CA TRP A 234 -6.19 -47.02 -6.02
C TRP A 234 -6.94 -46.13 -5.02
N TRP A 235 -8.23 -45.86 -5.22
CA TRP A 235 -9.04 -45.04 -4.32
C TRP A 235 -9.36 -45.70 -2.96
N THR A 236 -9.05 -46.98 -2.78
CA THR A 236 -9.36 -47.75 -1.56
C THR A 236 -8.25 -47.73 -0.51
N SER A 237 -7.07 -47.26 -0.88
CA SER A 237 -5.89 -47.23 -0.03
C SER A 237 -5.30 -45.83 0.00
N THR A 238 -4.76 -45.41 1.13
CA THR A 238 -4.11 -44.10 1.26
C THR A 238 -2.72 -44.24 1.86
N PHE A 239 -1.89 -43.24 1.60
CA PHE A 239 -0.71 -42.96 2.38
C PHE A 239 -0.71 -41.50 2.81
N GLN A 240 0.10 -41.23 3.82
CA GLN A 240 0.46 -39.89 4.25
C GLN A 240 1.98 -39.78 4.21
N LEU A 241 2.47 -38.80 3.45
CA LEU A 241 3.86 -38.36 3.47
C LEU A 241 3.94 -37.13 4.37
N SER A 242 4.68 -37.22 5.46
CA SER A 242 4.99 -36.09 6.31
C SER A 242 6.37 -35.57 5.96
N ALA A 243 6.52 -34.32 5.50
CA ALA A 243 7.82 -33.74 5.21
C ALA A 243 8.13 -32.56 6.13
N THR A 244 9.34 -32.57 6.70
CA THR A 244 9.86 -31.46 7.48
C THR A 244 10.60 -30.50 6.57
N LEU A 245 10.23 -29.23 6.62
CA LEU A 245 10.76 -28.20 5.74
C LEU A 245 11.33 -26.99 6.47
N SER A 246 12.15 -26.26 5.74
CA SER A 246 12.73 -24.97 6.14
C SER A 246 12.51 -23.95 5.03
N ALA A 247 11.85 -22.85 5.35
CA ALA A 247 11.54 -21.76 4.44
C ALA A 247 11.85 -20.41 5.13
N PRO A 248 13.12 -19.95 5.07
CA PRO A 248 13.65 -18.95 5.99
C PRO A 248 13.08 -17.54 5.84
N VAL A 249 12.52 -17.19 4.67
CA VAL A 249 12.09 -15.81 4.37
C VAL A 249 10.65 -15.72 3.91
N ALA A 250 10.25 -16.49 2.89
CA ALA A 250 8.87 -16.56 2.45
C ALA A 250 8.28 -17.92 2.84
N PRO A 251 7.01 -17.96 3.28
CA PRO A 251 6.40 -19.21 3.68
C PRO A 251 6.10 -20.09 2.45
N VAL A 252 6.10 -21.40 2.67
CA VAL A 252 5.66 -22.37 1.66
C VAL A 252 4.18 -22.16 1.37
N ARG A 253 3.84 -22.02 0.10
CA ARG A 253 2.48 -21.79 -0.39
C ARG A 253 1.83 -23.07 -0.89
N GLY A 254 2.61 -23.98 -1.44
CA GLY A 254 2.05 -25.17 -2.06
C GLY A 254 3.10 -26.20 -2.47
N TYR A 255 2.58 -27.31 -2.97
CA TYR A 255 3.36 -28.45 -3.39
C TYR A 255 2.70 -29.20 -4.56
N ASP A 256 3.54 -29.95 -5.27
CA ASP A 256 3.15 -30.92 -6.30
C ASP A 256 3.84 -32.25 -6.02
N LEU A 257 3.05 -33.31 -5.87
CA LEU A 257 3.52 -34.69 -5.64
C LEU A 257 3.22 -35.55 -6.86
N SER A 258 4.19 -36.37 -7.25
CA SER A 258 4.09 -37.25 -8.42
C SER A 258 4.85 -38.55 -8.21
N VAL A 259 4.48 -39.59 -8.95
CA VAL A 259 5.32 -40.79 -9.11
C VAL A 259 6.14 -40.64 -10.38
N ILE A 260 7.38 -41.12 -10.34
CA ILE A 260 8.29 -41.14 -11.48
C ILE A 260 8.26 -42.54 -12.09
N LEU A 261 7.88 -42.62 -13.36
CA LEU A 261 7.84 -43.87 -14.10
C LEU A 261 9.22 -44.25 -14.67
N PRO A 262 9.42 -45.53 -15.05
CA PRO A 262 10.69 -46.00 -15.61
C PRO A 262 11.13 -45.28 -16.89
N ASP A 263 10.20 -44.71 -17.65
CA ASP A 263 10.48 -43.90 -18.84
C ASP A 263 10.91 -42.46 -18.51
N GLY A 264 10.96 -42.11 -17.22
CA GLY A 264 11.33 -40.79 -16.73
C GLY A 264 10.18 -39.78 -16.70
N SER A 265 8.94 -40.18 -17.01
CA SER A 265 7.76 -39.30 -16.92
C SER A 265 7.22 -39.19 -15.48
N SER A 266 6.62 -38.04 -15.13
CA SER A 266 5.78 -37.90 -13.91
C SER A 266 4.35 -38.29 -14.19
N HIS A 267 3.77 -39.05 -13.26
CA HIS A 267 2.33 -39.09 -13.06
C HIS A 267 1.94 -38.35 -11.77
N PRO A 268 1.08 -37.31 -11.82
CA PRO A 268 0.64 -36.58 -10.64
C PRO A 268 -0.09 -37.49 -9.64
N ILE A 269 0.20 -37.32 -8.35
CA ILE A 269 -0.50 -37.97 -7.24
C ILE A 269 -1.42 -36.96 -6.56
N SER A 270 -0.85 -35.83 -6.13
CA SER A 270 -1.60 -34.77 -5.45
C SER A 270 -0.93 -33.41 -5.64
N THR A 271 -1.72 -32.35 -5.60
CA THR A 271 -1.25 -30.97 -5.54
C THR A 271 -2.06 -30.25 -4.47
N GLY A 272 -1.46 -29.26 -3.82
CA GLY A 272 -2.14 -28.60 -2.71
C GLY A 272 -1.58 -27.24 -2.36
N GLY A 273 -2.47 -26.38 -1.85
CA GLY A 273 -2.12 -25.14 -1.18
C GLY A 273 -1.95 -25.35 0.31
N ILE A 274 -0.99 -24.66 0.91
CA ILE A 274 -0.69 -24.70 2.34
C ILE A 274 -0.94 -23.31 2.90
N GLY A 275 -1.54 -23.23 4.09
CA GLY A 275 -1.66 -21.98 4.84
C GLY A 275 -0.27 -21.52 5.30
N GLY A 276 0.45 -20.82 4.41
CA GLY A 276 1.78 -20.22 4.58
C GLY A 276 2.55 -20.58 5.85
N THR A 277 3.49 -21.53 5.78
CA THR A 277 4.39 -21.89 6.90
C THR A 277 5.86 -21.61 6.55
N HIS A 278 6.64 -21.07 7.49
CA HIS A 278 8.10 -20.91 7.35
C HIS A 278 8.89 -22.21 7.64
N GLY A 279 8.22 -23.23 8.14
CA GLY A 279 8.85 -24.35 8.81
C GLY A 279 7.84 -25.33 9.37
N GLY A 280 8.32 -26.52 9.72
CA GLY A 280 7.53 -27.55 10.38
C GLY A 280 7.20 -28.72 9.46
N THR A 281 6.24 -29.53 9.89
CA THR A 281 5.84 -30.74 9.18
C THR A 281 4.63 -30.44 8.31
N LEU A 282 4.75 -30.69 7.01
CA LEU A 282 3.61 -30.77 6.10
C LEU A 282 3.18 -32.20 5.94
N GLN A 283 1.87 -32.40 5.90
CA GLN A 283 1.28 -33.68 5.57
C GLN A 283 0.72 -33.60 4.15
N PHE A 284 1.09 -34.59 3.35
CA PHE A 284 0.54 -34.80 2.02
C PHE A 284 -0.19 -36.13 2.03
N ASP A 285 -1.49 -36.06 1.83
CA ASP A 285 -2.30 -37.26 1.67
C ASP A 285 -2.33 -37.63 0.18
N GLY A 286 -2.24 -38.92 -0.09
CA GLY A 286 -2.21 -39.44 -1.44
C GLY A 286 -2.80 -40.84 -1.52
N TYR A 287 -3.15 -41.20 -2.75
CA TYR A 287 -3.53 -42.57 -3.11
C TYR A 287 -2.33 -43.23 -3.80
N PRO A 288 -2.17 -44.56 -3.70
CA PRO A 288 -1.20 -45.25 -4.52
C PRO A 288 -1.46 -44.93 -6.01
N PRO A 289 -0.42 -44.77 -6.84
CA PRO A 289 -0.63 -44.45 -8.25
C PRO A 289 -1.38 -45.60 -8.95
N SER A 290 -2.24 -45.25 -9.90
CA SER A 290 -3.14 -46.20 -10.53
C SER A 290 -2.41 -47.11 -11.53
N HIS A 291 -2.77 -48.40 -11.52
CA HIS A 291 -2.34 -49.39 -12.52
C HIS A 291 -0.82 -49.56 -12.68
N LEU A 292 -0.06 -49.43 -11.60
CA LEU A 292 1.37 -49.71 -11.62
C LEU A 292 1.64 -51.22 -11.54
N GLU A 293 2.66 -51.66 -12.30
CA GLU A 293 3.19 -53.01 -12.19
C GLU A 293 4.05 -53.18 -10.92
N PRO A 294 4.33 -54.42 -10.48
CA PRO A 294 5.24 -54.65 -9.37
C PRO A 294 6.61 -54.01 -9.61
N GLY A 295 7.09 -53.22 -8.64
CA GLY A 295 8.31 -52.45 -8.76
C GLY A 295 8.41 -51.33 -7.73
N THR A 296 9.58 -50.70 -7.64
CA THR A 296 9.82 -49.54 -6.78
C THR A 296 9.91 -48.28 -7.63
N TYR A 297 9.09 -47.29 -7.31
CA TYR A 297 8.94 -46.05 -8.08
C TYR A 297 9.35 -44.85 -7.22
N PRO A 298 10.28 -43.99 -7.67
CA PRO A 298 10.61 -42.75 -6.98
C PRO A 298 9.40 -41.82 -6.90
N ILE A 299 9.31 -41.06 -5.82
CA ILE A 299 8.30 -40.02 -5.66
C ILE A 299 8.96 -38.67 -5.91
N GLY A 300 8.43 -37.95 -6.89
CA GLY A 300 8.79 -36.58 -7.22
C GLY A 300 8.00 -35.59 -6.39
N LEU A 301 8.69 -34.62 -5.79
CA LEU A 301 8.07 -33.54 -5.01
C LEU A 301 8.61 -32.19 -5.44
N ARG A 302 7.71 -31.25 -5.72
CA ARG A 302 8.03 -29.83 -5.85
C ARG A 302 7.37 -29.08 -4.71
N ILE A 303 8.13 -28.23 -4.02
CA ILE A 303 7.60 -27.28 -3.03
C ILE A 303 7.89 -25.87 -3.51
N HIS A 304 6.93 -24.97 -3.37
CA HIS A 304 7.08 -23.58 -3.78
C HIS A 304 6.55 -22.62 -2.71
N ASP A 305 7.21 -21.48 -2.59
CA ASP A 305 6.89 -20.46 -1.60
C ASP A 305 6.07 -19.30 -2.19
N GLU A 306 5.60 -18.41 -1.31
CA GLU A 306 4.85 -17.21 -1.67
C GLU A 306 5.66 -16.19 -2.49
N SER A 307 6.98 -16.34 -2.58
CA SER A 307 7.83 -15.48 -3.41
C SER A 307 7.97 -16.00 -4.84
N GLY A 308 7.53 -17.23 -5.11
CA GLY A 308 7.66 -17.89 -6.40
C GLY A 308 8.95 -18.69 -6.55
N LEU A 309 9.75 -18.85 -5.49
CA LEU A 309 10.88 -19.78 -5.49
C LEU A 309 10.41 -21.19 -5.21
N SER A 310 11.11 -22.19 -5.77
CA SER A 310 10.76 -23.59 -5.59
C SER A 310 11.98 -24.48 -5.49
N SER A 311 11.85 -25.58 -4.75
CA SER A 311 12.78 -26.70 -4.75
C SER A 311 12.09 -27.94 -5.32
N SER A 312 12.87 -28.80 -5.96
CA SER A 312 12.38 -30.02 -6.61
C SER A 312 13.23 -31.21 -6.20
N TYR A 313 12.57 -32.34 -5.98
CA TYR A 313 13.16 -33.58 -5.50
C TYR A 313 12.68 -34.74 -6.35
N ASN A 314 13.60 -35.59 -6.82
CA ASN A 314 13.34 -36.70 -7.75
C ASN A 314 12.53 -36.32 -9.01
N LEU A 315 12.65 -35.10 -9.53
CA LEU A 315 11.99 -34.65 -10.76
C LEU A 315 13.03 -34.49 -11.88
N PRO A 316 13.29 -35.53 -12.71
CA PRO A 316 14.44 -35.58 -13.62
C PRO A 316 14.42 -34.54 -14.75
N TRP A 317 13.26 -34.00 -15.12
CA TRP A 317 13.14 -32.91 -16.10
C TRP A 317 13.44 -31.52 -15.52
N ASN A 318 13.67 -31.39 -14.21
CA ASN A 318 14.02 -30.13 -13.59
C ASN A 318 15.53 -30.05 -13.35
N GLU A 319 16.19 -29.07 -13.98
CA GLU A 319 17.64 -28.84 -13.83
C GLU A 319 18.07 -28.49 -12.38
N ARG A 320 17.14 -28.00 -11.56
CA ARG A 320 17.37 -27.69 -10.13
C ARG A 320 16.81 -28.78 -9.21
N ASN A 321 16.82 -30.03 -9.68
CA ASN A 321 16.37 -31.18 -8.93
C ASN A 321 17.43 -31.71 -7.95
N THR A 322 17.00 -32.07 -6.74
CA THR A 322 17.80 -32.83 -5.78
C THR A 322 17.38 -34.30 -5.85
N GLN A 323 18.32 -35.18 -6.20
CA GLN A 323 18.07 -36.63 -6.23
C GLN A 323 18.17 -37.21 -4.82
N ILE A 324 17.16 -37.98 -4.40
CA ILE A 324 17.16 -38.74 -3.16
C ILE A 324 17.27 -40.23 -3.52
N THR A 325 18.46 -40.81 -3.32
CA THR A 325 18.82 -42.14 -3.85
C THR A 325 18.81 -43.26 -2.81
N ASP A 326 18.58 -42.95 -1.53
CA ASP A 326 18.56 -43.93 -0.43
C ASP A 326 17.25 -44.75 -0.38
N GLY A 327 16.36 -44.57 -1.36
CA GLY A 327 15.07 -45.25 -1.48
C GLY A 327 14.00 -44.74 -0.52
N SER A 328 14.34 -43.82 0.39
CA SER A 328 13.42 -43.36 1.44
C SER A 328 12.24 -42.55 0.87
N MET A 329 12.37 -41.99 -0.33
CA MET A 329 11.32 -41.27 -1.05
C MET A 329 10.81 -42.06 -2.26
N SER A 330 10.33 -43.28 -2.01
CA SER A 330 9.77 -44.17 -3.02
C SER A 330 8.52 -44.90 -2.53
N ILE A 331 7.71 -45.37 -3.47
CA ILE A 331 6.61 -46.31 -3.25
C ILE A 331 6.96 -47.64 -3.91
N THR A 332 6.64 -48.75 -3.24
CA THR A 332 6.84 -50.10 -3.77
C THR A 332 5.50 -50.78 -4.02
N ILE A 333 5.33 -51.32 -5.22
CA ILE A 333 4.22 -52.18 -5.61
C ILE A 333 4.69 -53.63 -5.54
N THR A 334 4.04 -54.44 -4.72
CA THR A 334 4.29 -55.88 -4.62
C THR A 334 3.30 -56.65 -5.50
N PRO A 335 3.64 -57.89 -5.89
CA PRO A 335 2.69 -58.79 -6.56
C PRO A 335 1.32 -58.87 -5.86
#